data_AF-A0A021XB76-F1
#
_entry.id   AF-A0A021XB76-F1
#
_cell.length_a   1.000
_cell.length_b   1.000
_cell.length_c   1.000
_cell.angle_alpha   90.00
_cell.angle_beta   90.00
_cell.angle_gamma   90.00
#
_symmetry.space_group_name_H-M   'P 1'
#
loop_
_entity.id
_entity.type
_entity.pdbx_description
1 polymer ?
#
loop_
_entity_poly.entity_id
_entity_poly.type
_entity_poly.pdbx_seq_one_letter_code
_entity_poly.pdbx_strand_id
1 'polypeptide(L)'
;MTEMDDDRDEFGPQDAGDPAAAFDALRETVENLAADLKREMTTIRKGVEAAFEEFDRQGPAQDYKPELAQIVQQLAHVGERVHGVEQSPILRQGAQHYAAVLERSGEGLVRTAVQQLERQASDLERISSVLASHNKSAFHRKDQDFRMWMAGGIGIIAGAFLLAFLPRFLPFSADSHVASLVMGNDRINAAYAMINSVDPIGVKKMQWGAGFYEASGGEISACLEKARQTAKDQKCNITVPAPKEGL
;
A
#
# COMPACT_ATOMS: atom_id res chain seq x y z
N MET A 1 -23.44 -45.79 31.23
CA MET A 1 -24.03 -44.68 30.47
C MET A 1 -24.62 -43.74 31.52
N THR A 2 -23.91 -42.72 31.98
CA THR A 2 -23.16 -41.70 31.24
C THR A 2 -21.88 -41.31 31.97
N GLU A 3 -20.79 -41.24 31.20
CA GLU A 3 -19.55 -40.51 31.50
C GLU A 3 -19.86 -39.04 31.83
N MET A 4 -19.21 -38.51 32.85
CA MET A 4 -19.04 -37.08 33.06
C MET A 4 -17.58 -36.78 32.77
N ASP A 5 -17.32 -36.26 31.56
CA ASP A 5 -16.04 -35.66 31.19
C ASP A 5 -15.83 -34.41 32.04
N ASP A 6 -14.84 -34.50 32.93
CA ASP A 6 -14.29 -33.40 33.70
C ASP A 6 -13.00 -32.98 33.01
N ASP A 7 -13.12 -32.18 31.94
CA ASP A 7 -12.01 -31.51 31.25
C ASP A 7 -11.40 -30.45 32.18
N ARG A 8 -10.62 -30.92 33.15
CA ARG A 8 -9.64 -30.10 33.87
C ARG A 8 -8.35 -30.12 33.07
N ASP A 9 -8.21 -29.13 32.19
CA ASP A 9 -6.93 -28.74 31.60
C ASP A 9 -5.93 -28.48 32.73
N GLU A 10 -5.05 -29.46 32.93
CA GLU A 10 -3.91 -29.43 33.81
C GLU A 10 -2.95 -28.34 33.28
N PHE A 11 -2.90 -27.21 33.97
CA PHE A 11 -1.87 -26.18 33.78
C PHE A 11 -0.51 -26.79 34.09
N GLY A 12 0.10 -27.44 33.10
CA GLY A 12 1.49 -27.86 33.14
C GLY A 12 2.39 -26.66 33.41
N PRO A 13 3.46 -26.82 34.21
CA PRO A 13 4.38 -25.73 34.51
C PRO A 13 4.92 -25.17 33.19
N GLN A 14 4.75 -23.86 33.00
CA GLN A 14 5.35 -23.11 31.90
C GLN A 14 6.86 -23.36 31.95
N ASP A 15 7.34 -23.99 30.89
CA ASP A 15 8.73 -24.33 30.65
C ASP A 15 9.59 -23.07 30.83
N ALA A 16 10.16 -22.92 32.02
CA ALA A 16 11.19 -21.94 32.30
C ALA A 16 12.38 -22.37 31.46
N GLY A 17 12.46 -21.82 30.24
CA GLY A 17 13.33 -22.30 29.17
C GLY A 17 14.70 -22.71 29.66
N ASP A 18 15.15 -23.88 29.20
CA ASP A 18 16.40 -24.51 29.59
C ASP A 18 17.55 -23.48 29.63
N PRO A 19 18.16 -23.23 30.82
CA PRO A 19 19.26 -22.29 30.93
C PRO A 19 20.43 -22.66 30.01
N ALA A 20 20.63 -23.94 29.69
CA ALA A 20 21.64 -24.36 28.73
C ALA A 20 21.36 -23.80 27.32
N ALA A 21 20.08 -23.77 26.90
CA ALA A 21 19.69 -23.19 25.62
C ALA A 21 19.94 -21.67 25.56
N ALA A 22 19.76 -20.96 26.68
CA ALA A 22 20.09 -19.52 26.76
C ALA A 22 21.60 -19.26 26.69
N PHE A 23 22.42 -20.09 27.32
CA PHE A 23 23.88 -20.01 27.21
C PHE A 23 24.38 -20.34 25.79
N ASP A 24 23.76 -21.32 25.12
CA ASP A 24 24.09 -21.63 23.73
C ASP A 24 23.72 -20.49 22.77
N ALA A 25 22.55 -19.87 22.95
CA ALA A 25 22.16 -18.69 22.16
C ALA A 25 23.10 -17.49 22.38
N LEU A 26 23.55 -17.28 23.62
CA LEU A 26 24.55 -16.25 23.93
C LEU A 26 25.90 -16.56 23.28
N ARG A 27 26.35 -17.81 23.34
CA ARG A 27 27.60 -18.27 22.69
C ARG A 27 27.55 -18.03 21.19
N GLU A 28 26.46 -18.42 20.54
CA GLU A 28 26.26 -18.19 19.11
C GLU A 28 26.32 -16.69 18.75
N THR A 29 25.69 -15.84 19.57
CA THR A 29 25.73 -14.38 19.38
C THR A 29 27.15 -13.83 19.49
N VAL A 30 27.94 -14.30 20.47
CA VAL A 30 29.34 -13.88 20.65
C VAL A 30 30.23 -14.36 19.51
N GLU A 31 30.04 -15.60 19.04
CA GLU A 31 30.77 -16.15 17.89
C GLU A 31 30.48 -15.35 16.60
N ASN A 32 29.21 -14.97 16.38
CA ASN A 32 28.80 -14.13 15.27
C ASN A 32 29.42 -12.72 15.34
N LEU A 33 29.40 -12.09 16.52
CA LEU A 33 30.00 -10.77 16.73
C LEU A 33 31.51 -10.80 16.50
N ALA A 34 32.20 -11.85 16.96
CA ALA A 34 33.64 -12.03 16.71
C ALA A 34 33.94 -12.19 15.21
N ALA A 35 33.09 -12.91 14.48
CA ALA A 35 33.21 -13.06 13.04
C ALA A 35 32.96 -11.74 12.28
N ASP A 36 31.96 -10.95 12.68
CA ASP A 36 31.69 -9.62 12.14
C ASP A 36 32.86 -8.67 12.40
N LEU A 37 33.36 -8.61 13.65
CA LEU A 37 34.49 -7.76 14.00
C LEU A 37 35.75 -8.11 13.21
N LYS A 38 36.01 -9.41 12.98
CA LYS A 38 37.12 -9.86 12.15
C LYS A 38 36.97 -9.44 10.69
N ARG A 39 35.73 -9.49 10.16
CA ARG A 39 35.42 -8.99 8.81
C ARG A 39 35.66 -7.49 8.73
N GLU A 40 35.15 -6.70 9.67
CA GLU A 40 35.35 -5.25 9.73
C GLU A 40 36.83 -4.87 9.86
N MET A 41 37.58 -5.53 10.75
CA MET A 41 39.04 -5.31 10.86
C MET A 41 39.78 -5.62 9.55
N THR A 42 39.34 -6.64 8.82
CA THR A 42 39.91 -6.97 7.50
C THR A 42 39.55 -5.91 6.47
N THR A 43 38.32 -5.39 6.49
CA THR A 43 37.88 -4.29 5.62
C THR A 43 38.67 -3.02 5.91
N ILE A 44 38.85 -2.66 7.18
CA ILE A 44 39.67 -1.51 7.58
C ILE A 44 41.10 -1.69 7.10
N ARG A 45 41.71 -2.87 7.30
CA ARG A 45 43.08 -3.15 6.81
C ARG A 45 43.19 -2.95 5.30
N LYS A 46 42.26 -3.50 4.52
CA LYS A 46 42.23 -3.35 3.06
C LYS A 46 41.98 -1.90 2.63
N GLY A 47 41.11 -1.17 3.34
CA GLY A 47 40.84 0.24 3.09
C GLY A 47 42.08 1.11 3.34
N VAL A 48 42.82 0.81 4.41
CA VAL A 48 44.09 1.47 4.72
C VAL A 48 45.15 1.13 3.68
N GLU A 49 45.31 -0.15 3.31
CA GLU A 49 46.22 -0.59 2.25
C GLU A 49 45.92 0.14 0.92
N ALA A 50 44.65 0.22 0.52
CA ALA A 50 44.23 0.92 -0.69
C ALA A 50 44.45 2.43 -0.62
N ALA A 51 44.23 3.05 0.55
CA ALA A 51 44.51 4.48 0.76
C ALA A 51 46.01 4.79 0.64
N PHE A 52 46.87 3.91 1.14
CA PHE A 52 48.32 4.04 0.99
C PHE A 52 48.78 3.79 -0.47
N GLU A 53 48.19 2.83 -1.18
CA GLU A 53 48.50 2.62 -2.60
C GLU A 53 48.12 3.84 -3.46
N GLU A 54 46.97 4.48 -3.16
CA GLU A 54 46.54 5.70 -3.83
C GLU A 54 47.43 6.90 -3.46
N PHE A 55 47.91 6.97 -2.22
CA PHE A 55 48.88 7.97 -1.77
C PHE A 55 50.23 7.82 -2.50
N ASP A 56 50.72 6.58 -2.67
CA ASP A 56 51.95 6.29 -3.41
C ASP A 56 51.85 6.64 -4.90
N ARG A 57 50.67 6.52 -5.52
CA ARG A 57 50.44 6.93 -6.92
C ARG A 57 50.52 8.44 -7.13
N GLN A 58 50.30 9.27 -6.11
CA GLN A 58 50.17 10.72 -6.29
C GLN A 58 51.49 11.49 -6.42
N GLY A 59 52.66 10.90 -6.13
CA GLY A 59 53.99 11.51 -6.40
C GLY A 59 54.28 12.83 -5.64
N PRO A 60 55.54 13.33 -5.68
CA PRO A 60 56.45 13.43 -4.53
C PRO A 60 56.07 14.42 -3.39
N ALA A 61 56.70 14.14 -2.25
CA ALA A 61 56.46 14.58 -0.88
C ALA A 61 56.20 16.08 -0.64
N GLN A 62 55.05 16.40 -0.05
CA GLN A 62 55.02 17.52 0.90
C GLN A 62 55.96 17.19 2.06
N ASP A 63 56.63 18.21 2.61
CA ASP A 63 57.55 18.01 3.73
C ASP A 63 56.75 17.72 5.00
N TYR A 64 56.36 16.45 5.19
CA TYR A 64 55.62 15.94 6.35
C TYR A 64 56.50 15.77 7.58
N LYS A 65 57.80 16.10 7.51
CA LYS A 65 58.74 16.01 8.64
C LYS A 65 58.27 16.70 9.93
N PRO A 66 57.69 17.93 9.91
CA PRO A 66 57.24 18.56 11.14
C PRO A 66 56.03 17.83 11.74
N GLU A 67 55.12 17.32 10.90
CA GLU A 67 53.90 16.62 11.34
C GLU A 67 54.23 15.22 11.85
N LEU A 68 55.13 14.48 11.19
CA LEU A 68 55.64 13.20 11.69
C LEU A 68 56.38 13.37 13.01
N ALA A 69 57.19 14.43 13.15
CA ALA A 69 57.89 14.72 14.41
C ALA A 69 56.89 14.97 15.55
N GLN A 70 55.78 15.66 15.25
CA GLN A 70 54.72 15.93 16.22
C GLN A 70 53.99 14.65 16.64
N ILE A 71 53.71 13.75 15.68
CA ILE A 71 53.10 12.43 15.95
C ILE A 71 54.04 11.56 16.79
N VAL A 72 55.31 11.47 16.45
CA VAL A 72 56.31 10.68 17.21
C VAL A 72 56.44 11.22 18.64
N GLN A 73 56.40 12.54 18.83
CA GLN A 73 56.47 13.15 20.15
C GLN A 73 55.23 12.85 21.00
N GLN A 74 54.04 12.83 20.39
CA GLN A 74 52.81 12.41 21.06
C GLN A 74 52.84 10.91 21.41
N LEU A 75 53.33 10.05 20.51
CA LEU A 75 53.49 8.62 20.80
C LEU A 75 54.51 8.37 21.91
N ALA A 76 55.60 9.12 21.97
CA ALA A 76 56.57 9.03 23.07
C ALA A 76 55.91 9.38 24.42
N HIS A 77 55.05 10.40 24.44
CA HIS A 77 54.33 10.78 25.66
C HIS A 77 53.29 9.73 26.08
N VAL A 78 52.62 9.10 25.11
CA VAL A 78 51.73 7.96 25.39
C VAL A 78 52.53 6.75 25.89
N GLY A 79 53.67 6.44 25.28
CA GLY A 79 54.56 5.36 25.70
C GLY A 79 55.09 5.54 27.13
N GLU A 80 55.47 6.76 27.50
CA GLU A 80 55.89 7.08 28.87
C GLU A 80 54.75 6.89 29.88
N ARG A 81 53.53 7.32 29.53
CA ARG A 81 52.34 7.10 30.38
C ARG A 81 52.03 5.61 30.53
N VAL A 82 52.12 4.84 29.45
CA VAL A 82 51.86 3.39 29.47
C VAL A 82 52.93 2.68 30.30
N HIS A 83 54.20 3.07 30.19
CA HIS A 83 55.28 2.53 31.03
C HIS A 83 55.07 2.85 32.52
N GLY A 84 54.60 4.05 32.85
CA GLY A 84 54.21 4.42 34.22
C GLY A 84 53.02 3.61 34.75
N VAL A 85 52.07 3.24 33.90
CA VAL A 85 50.93 2.36 34.25
C VAL A 85 51.40 0.91 34.45
N GLU A 86 52.34 0.44 33.63
CA GLU A 86 52.90 -0.93 33.70
C GLU A 86 53.69 -1.18 34.99
N GLN A 87 54.34 -0.14 35.52
CA GLN A 87 55.03 -0.19 36.82
C GLN A 87 54.09 -0.05 38.03
N SER A 88 52.80 0.20 37.81
CA SER A 88 51.86 0.38 38.91
C SER A 88 51.46 -0.97 39.55
N PRO A 89 51.44 -1.08 40.90
CA PRO A 89 51.07 -2.32 41.59
C PRO A 89 49.61 -2.74 41.36
N ILE A 90 48.77 -1.86 40.78
CA ILE A 90 47.39 -2.13 40.37
C ILE A 90 47.30 -3.27 39.35
N LEU A 91 48.29 -3.44 38.47
CA LEU A 91 48.27 -4.53 37.48
C LEU A 91 48.69 -5.88 38.06
N ARG A 92 49.54 -5.89 39.11
CA ARG A 92 50.02 -7.14 39.75
C ARG A 92 49.03 -7.73 40.75
N GLN A 93 48.22 -6.90 41.40
CA GLN A 93 47.17 -7.33 42.33
C GLN A 93 45.75 -7.26 41.72
N GLY A 94 45.61 -6.66 40.54
CA GLY A 94 44.33 -6.34 39.91
C GLY A 94 43.46 -7.56 39.63
N ALA A 95 43.99 -8.63 39.03
CA ALA A 95 43.15 -9.73 38.55
C ALA A 95 42.29 -10.38 39.65
N GLN A 96 42.85 -10.63 40.84
CA GLN A 96 42.11 -11.22 41.96
C GLN A 96 41.23 -10.19 42.69
N HIS A 97 41.65 -8.93 42.75
CA HIS A 97 40.86 -7.86 43.35
C HIS A 97 39.64 -7.49 42.50
N TYR A 98 39.80 -7.42 41.17
CA TYR A 98 38.70 -7.22 40.24
C TYR A 98 37.76 -8.43 40.22
N ALA A 99 38.25 -9.66 40.34
CA ALA A 99 37.36 -10.84 40.46
C ALA A 99 36.47 -10.78 41.70
N ALA A 100 37.04 -10.49 42.87
CA ALA A 100 36.28 -10.40 44.13
C ALA A 100 35.33 -9.18 44.17
N VAL A 101 35.71 -8.08 43.53
CA VAL A 101 34.84 -6.90 43.36
C VAL A 101 33.76 -7.18 42.32
N LEU A 102 34.05 -7.86 41.21
CA LEU A 102 33.05 -8.25 40.21
C LEU A 102 32.02 -9.24 40.75
N GLU A 103 32.40 -10.21 41.60
CA GLU A 103 31.42 -11.11 42.22
C GLU A 103 30.44 -10.35 43.12
N ARG A 104 30.95 -9.47 44.00
CA ARG A 104 30.10 -8.65 44.89
C ARG A 104 29.30 -7.57 44.16
N SER A 105 29.91 -6.92 43.18
CA SER A 105 29.25 -5.91 42.35
C SER A 105 28.27 -6.56 41.38
N GLY A 106 28.53 -7.78 40.91
CA GLY A 106 27.64 -8.56 40.05
C GLY A 106 26.35 -8.95 40.77
N GLU A 107 26.43 -9.42 42.01
CA GLU A 107 25.22 -9.78 42.78
C GLU A 107 24.35 -8.54 43.09
N GLY A 108 24.97 -7.42 43.43
CA GLY A 108 24.27 -6.14 43.68
C GLY A 108 23.68 -5.49 42.43
N LEU A 109 24.42 -5.51 41.31
CA LEU A 109 23.99 -4.98 40.02
C LEU A 109 22.92 -5.86 39.39
N VAL A 110 23.01 -7.19 39.45
CA VAL A 110 21.96 -8.09 38.96
C VAL A 110 20.69 -7.88 39.77
N ARG A 111 20.76 -7.81 41.10
CA ARG A 111 19.56 -7.58 41.92
C ARG A 111 18.92 -6.23 41.67
N THR A 112 19.73 -5.18 41.46
CA THR A 112 19.23 -3.83 41.16
C THR A 112 18.73 -3.73 39.73
N ALA A 113 19.39 -4.37 38.77
CA ALA A 113 18.98 -4.45 37.38
C ALA A 113 17.69 -5.25 37.23
N VAL A 114 17.53 -6.37 37.94
CA VAL A 114 16.28 -7.16 37.99
C VAL A 114 15.16 -6.32 38.60
N GLN A 115 15.39 -5.62 39.70
CA GLN A 115 14.37 -4.74 40.30
C GLN A 115 14.01 -3.54 39.40
N GLN A 116 14.98 -2.99 38.65
CA GLN A 116 14.71 -1.94 37.67
C GLN A 116 14.02 -2.50 36.43
N LEU A 117 14.37 -3.70 35.96
CA LEU A 117 13.71 -4.39 34.85
C LEU A 117 12.27 -4.73 35.20
N GLU A 118 12.00 -5.20 36.41
CA GLU A 118 10.66 -5.55 36.88
C GLU A 118 9.79 -4.30 37.00
N ARG A 119 10.35 -3.18 37.52
CA ARG A 119 9.67 -1.89 37.51
C ARG A 119 9.45 -1.35 36.09
N GLN A 120 10.46 -1.39 35.22
CA GLN A 120 10.35 -0.93 33.84
C GLN A 120 9.42 -1.82 33.00
N ALA A 121 9.38 -3.12 33.22
CA ALA A 121 8.45 -4.04 32.59
C ALA A 121 7.02 -3.73 33.04
N SER A 122 6.79 -3.47 34.33
CA SER A 122 5.47 -3.07 34.83
C SER A 122 5.01 -1.73 34.27
N ASP A 123 5.92 -0.75 34.13
CA ASP A 123 5.61 0.53 33.49
C ASP A 123 5.44 0.38 31.98
N LEU A 124 6.18 -0.51 31.32
CA LEU A 124 6.04 -0.81 29.89
C LEU A 124 4.74 -1.58 29.61
N GLU A 125 4.29 -2.45 30.50
CA GLU A 125 2.99 -3.14 30.41
C GLU A 125 1.83 -2.16 30.63
N ARG A 126 2.01 -1.20 31.54
CA ARG A 126 1.07 -0.10 31.75
C ARG A 126 1.05 0.89 30.58
N ILE A 127 2.22 1.27 30.06
CA ILE A 127 2.35 2.15 28.90
C ILE A 127 1.86 1.43 27.65
N SER A 128 2.15 0.14 27.46
CA SER A 128 1.70 -0.65 26.32
C SER A 128 0.22 -0.95 26.37
N SER A 129 -0.42 -1.10 27.53
CA SER A 129 -1.89 -1.16 27.62
C SER A 129 -2.55 0.19 27.32
N VAL A 130 -1.94 1.30 27.71
CA VAL A 130 -2.38 2.66 27.33
C VAL A 130 -2.10 2.94 25.85
N LEU A 131 -0.96 2.50 25.31
CA LEU A 131 -0.62 2.63 23.89
C LEU A 131 -1.44 1.68 23.02
N ALA A 132 -1.74 0.46 23.48
CA ALA A 132 -2.59 -0.49 22.76
C ALA A 132 -4.03 0.02 22.73
N SER A 133 -4.55 0.56 23.84
CA SER A 133 -5.86 1.22 23.83
C SER A 133 -5.88 2.47 22.94
N HIS A 134 -4.79 3.24 22.88
CA HIS A 134 -4.73 4.43 22.03
C HIS A 134 -4.44 4.10 20.54
N ASN A 135 -3.63 3.10 20.24
CA ASN A 135 -3.26 2.67 18.89
C ASN A 135 -4.40 1.85 18.23
N LYS A 136 -5.15 1.07 19.01
CA LYS A 136 -6.39 0.43 18.54
C LYS A 136 -7.43 1.49 18.14
N SER A 137 -7.44 2.67 18.79
CA SER A 137 -8.34 3.78 18.41
C SER A 137 -7.91 4.55 17.15
N ALA A 138 -6.61 4.60 16.82
CA ALA A 138 -6.10 5.35 15.68
C ALA A 138 -6.24 4.60 14.34
N PHE A 139 -6.10 3.27 14.34
CA PHE A 139 -6.29 2.45 13.14
C PHE A 139 -7.76 2.23 12.79
N HIS A 140 -8.68 2.23 13.76
CA HIS A 140 -10.10 2.01 13.45
C HIS A 140 -10.77 3.15 12.68
N ARG A 141 -10.33 4.41 12.83
CA ARG A 141 -10.89 5.53 12.03
C ARG A 141 -10.43 5.50 10.58
N LYS A 142 -9.13 5.30 10.31
CA LYS A 142 -8.61 5.28 8.94
C LYS A 142 -8.99 4.02 8.16
N ASP A 143 -9.04 2.85 8.79
CA ASP A 143 -9.40 1.61 8.10
C ASP A 143 -10.90 1.55 7.76
N GLN A 144 -11.76 2.11 8.60
CA GLN A 144 -13.20 2.13 8.38
C GLN A 144 -13.60 3.15 7.29
N ASP A 145 -13.00 4.35 7.30
CA ASP A 145 -13.18 5.34 6.23
C ASP A 145 -12.61 4.84 4.91
N PHE A 146 -11.44 4.19 4.93
CA PHE A 146 -10.84 3.65 3.70
C PHE A 146 -11.70 2.54 3.08
N ARG A 147 -12.25 1.62 3.89
CA ARG A 147 -13.16 0.58 3.39
C ARG A 147 -14.46 1.17 2.86
N MET A 148 -15.04 2.17 3.55
CA MET A 148 -16.25 2.87 3.09
C MET A 148 -16.00 3.59 1.76
N TRP A 149 -14.87 4.29 1.64
CA TRP A 149 -14.50 5.03 0.44
C TRP A 149 -14.11 4.11 -0.72
N MET A 150 -13.44 2.99 -0.44
CA MET A 150 -13.14 1.95 -1.42
C MET A 150 -14.41 1.25 -1.91
N ALA A 151 -15.33 0.90 -1.01
CA ALA A 151 -16.63 0.32 -1.38
C ALA A 151 -17.45 1.31 -2.23
N GLY A 152 -17.46 2.60 -1.84
CA GLY A 152 -18.07 3.67 -2.62
C GLY A 152 -17.44 3.82 -4.02
N GLY A 153 -16.11 3.86 -4.09
CA GLY A 153 -15.36 3.96 -5.34
C GLY A 153 -15.60 2.78 -6.29
N ILE A 154 -15.52 1.55 -5.76
CA ILE A 154 -15.82 0.33 -6.53
C ILE A 154 -17.28 0.33 -6.98
N GLY A 155 -18.21 0.76 -6.12
CA GLY A 155 -19.64 0.87 -6.46
C GLY A 155 -19.89 1.85 -7.62
N ILE A 156 -19.23 3.00 -7.63
CA ILE A 156 -19.33 3.98 -8.73
C ILE A 156 -18.78 3.40 -10.03
N ILE A 157 -17.60 2.77 -9.98
CA ILE A 157 -16.97 2.17 -11.18
C ILE A 157 -17.84 1.05 -11.73
N ALA A 158 -18.30 0.14 -10.87
CA ALA A 158 -19.18 -0.96 -11.25
C ALA A 158 -20.52 -0.45 -11.80
N GLY A 159 -21.11 0.57 -11.18
CA GLY A 159 -22.35 1.20 -11.64
C GLY A 159 -22.20 1.90 -13.00
N ALA A 160 -21.10 2.62 -13.22
CA ALA A 160 -20.80 3.23 -14.51
C ALA A 160 -20.57 2.18 -15.60
N PHE A 161 -19.86 1.10 -15.30
CA PHE A 161 -19.69 -0.03 -16.23
C PHE A 161 -21.03 -0.68 -16.57
N LEU A 162 -21.89 -0.90 -15.58
CA LEU A 162 -23.20 -1.49 -15.77
C LEU A 162 -24.09 -0.57 -16.63
N LEU A 163 -24.10 0.74 -16.39
CA LEU A 163 -24.85 1.68 -17.24
C LEU A 163 -24.34 1.75 -18.68
N ALA A 164 -23.03 1.63 -18.90
CA ALA A 164 -22.44 1.67 -20.24
C ALA A 164 -22.62 0.37 -21.03
N PHE A 165 -22.51 -0.78 -20.36
CA PHE A 165 -22.48 -2.09 -21.04
C PHE A 165 -23.83 -2.81 -21.03
N LEU A 166 -24.67 -2.61 -19.99
CA LEU A 166 -25.94 -3.32 -19.89
C LEU A 166 -26.88 -3.06 -21.08
N PRO A 167 -27.04 -1.82 -21.60
CA PRO A 167 -27.87 -1.58 -22.79
C PRO A 167 -27.45 -2.45 -23.98
N ARG A 168 -26.14 -2.63 -24.18
CA ARG A 168 -25.60 -3.38 -25.33
C ARG A 168 -25.95 -4.88 -25.33
N PHE A 169 -26.35 -5.43 -24.19
CA PHE A 169 -26.77 -6.84 -24.05
C PHE A 169 -28.28 -7.00 -23.90
N LEU A 170 -29.03 -5.90 -23.80
CA LEU A 170 -30.47 -5.95 -23.76
C LEU A 170 -31.04 -6.08 -25.19
N PRO A 171 -32.15 -6.82 -25.37
CA PRO A 171 -32.84 -6.83 -26.65
C PRO A 171 -33.23 -5.40 -27.04
N PHE A 172 -33.13 -5.06 -28.33
CA PHE A 172 -33.32 -3.71 -28.91
C PHE A 172 -34.58 -2.95 -28.42
N SER A 173 -35.60 -3.67 -27.93
CA SER A 173 -36.80 -3.09 -27.33
C SER A 173 -36.58 -2.46 -25.95
N ALA A 174 -35.55 -2.83 -25.19
CA ALA A 174 -35.24 -2.22 -23.90
C ALA A 174 -34.34 -0.99 -24.03
N ASP A 175 -33.44 -0.95 -25.03
CA ASP A 175 -32.58 0.21 -25.30
C ASP A 175 -33.38 1.47 -25.62
N SER A 176 -34.45 1.33 -26.38
CA SER A 176 -35.36 2.44 -26.68
C SER A 176 -36.17 2.91 -25.46
N HIS A 177 -36.38 2.07 -24.44
CA HIS A 177 -36.96 2.50 -23.16
C HIS A 177 -35.95 3.29 -22.33
N VAL A 178 -34.70 2.81 -22.27
CA VAL A 178 -33.62 3.50 -21.56
C VAL A 178 -33.32 4.85 -22.21
N ALA A 179 -33.26 4.91 -23.54
CA ALA A 179 -33.08 6.17 -24.28
C ALA A 179 -34.22 7.17 -23.98
N SER A 180 -35.49 6.73 -24.01
CA SER A 180 -36.61 7.60 -23.65
C SER A 180 -36.56 8.10 -22.20
N LEU A 181 -36.14 7.24 -21.26
CA LEU A 181 -36.00 7.61 -19.85
C LEU A 181 -34.87 8.61 -19.63
N VAL A 182 -33.70 8.38 -20.24
CA VAL A 182 -32.53 9.26 -20.12
C VAL A 182 -32.79 10.61 -20.79
N MET A 183 -33.48 10.63 -21.93
CA MET A 183 -33.80 11.86 -22.65
C MET A 183 -35.03 12.59 -22.10
N GLY A 184 -35.81 11.98 -21.21
CA GLY A 184 -37.02 12.58 -20.64
C GLY A 184 -38.18 12.78 -21.62
N ASN A 185 -38.15 12.09 -22.75
CA ASN A 185 -39.15 12.18 -23.83
C ASN A 185 -39.78 10.81 -24.08
N ASP A 186 -40.97 10.75 -24.70
CA ASP A 186 -41.46 9.48 -25.23
C ASP A 186 -40.53 8.94 -26.34
N ARG A 187 -40.69 7.66 -26.64
CA ARG A 187 -39.78 6.90 -27.51
C ARG A 187 -39.70 7.47 -28.93
N ILE A 188 -40.80 8.04 -29.44
CA ILE A 188 -40.86 8.61 -30.78
C ILE A 188 -40.19 9.98 -30.80
N ASN A 189 -40.46 10.82 -29.82
CA ASN A 189 -39.79 12.12 -29.70
C ASN A 189 -38.28 11.98 -29.42
N ALA A 190 -37.87 10.99 -28.63
CA ALA A 190 -36.46 10.64 -28.43
C ALA A 190 -35.80 10.21 -29.75
N ALA A 191 -36.50 9.41 -30.59
CA ALA A 191 -36.01 9.03 -31.91
C ALA A 191 -35.84 10.24 -32.85
N TYR A 192 -36.83 11.14 -32.91
CA TYR A 192 -36.69 12.37 -33.69
C TYR A 192 -35.56 13.25 -33.18
N ALA A 193 -35.38 13.38 -31.86
CA ALA A 193 -34.28 14.16 -31.29
C ALA A 193 -32.91 13.56 -31.64
N MET A 194 -32.78 12.24 -31.61
CA MET A 194 -31.55 11.54 -32.02
C MET A 194 -31.26 11.70 -33.52
N ILE A 195 -32.27 11.63 -34.38
CA ILE A 195 -32.09 11.84 -35.82
C ILE A 195 -31.76 13.31 -36.10
N ASN A 196 -32.45 14.25 -35.45
CA ASN A 196 -32.23 15.69 -35.60
C ASN A 196 -30.79 16.12 -35.26
N SER A 197 -30.12 15.42 -34.34
CA SER A 197 -28.74 15.76 -33.96
C SER A 197 -27.71 15.39 -35.04
N VAL A 198 -28.05 14.49 -35.97
CA VAL A 198 -27.17 14.03 -37.04
C VAL A 198 -27.65 14.50 -38.42
N ASP A 199 -28.96 14.54 -38.65
CA ASP A 199 -29.61 14.98 -39.89
C ASP A 199 -30.90 15.79 -39.60
N PRO A 200 -30.79 17.12 -39.40
CA PRO A 200 -31.92 17.99 -39.12
C PRO A 200 -32.85 18.18 -40.34
N ILE A 201 -32.40 17.90 -41.56
CA ILE A 201 -33.25 17.98 -42.76
C ILE A 201 -34.04 16.67 -42.90
N GLY A 202 -33.38 15.53 -42.68
CA GLY A 202 -34.01 14.22 -42.68
C GLY A 202 -35.14 14.12 -41.66
N VAL A 203 -34.94 14.61 -40.44
CA VAL A 203 -36.00 14.60 -39.42
C VAL A 203 -37.23 15.42 -39.85
N LYS A 204 -37.04 16.58 -40.48
CA LYS A 204 -38.13 17.43 -40.97
C LYS A 204 -38.89 16.75 -42.11
N LYS A 205 -38.19 16.07 -43.01
CA LYS A 205 -38.80 15.27 -44.08
C LYS A 205 -39.63 14.11 -43.52
N MET A 206 -39.14 13.44 -42.47
CA MET A 206 -39.89 12.38 -41.79
C MET A 206 -41.15 12.92 -41.09
N GLN A 207 -41.04 14.04 -40.38
CA GLN A 207 -42.18 14.69 -39.73
C GLN A 207 -43.23 15.18 -40.74
N TRP A 208 -42.78 15.78 -41.84
CA TRP A 208 -43.68 16.18 -42.93
C TRP A 208 -44.34 14.96 -43.59
N GLY A 209 -43.59 13.88 -43.82
CA GLY A 209 -44.12 12.63 -44.36
C GLY A 209 -45.17 11.99 -43.45
N ALA A 210 -44.94 11.98 -42.14
CA ALA A 210 -45.93 11.51 -41.17
C ALA A 210 -47.21 12.38 -41.21
N GLY A 211 -47.06 13.71 -41.23
CA GLY A 211 -48.18 14.63 -41.37
C GLY A 211 -48.92 14.51 -42.72
N PHE A 212 -48.21 14.17 -43.79
CA PHE A 212 -48.81 13.88 -45.10
C PHE A 212 -49.70 12.63 -45.06
N TYR A 213 -49.23 11.55 -44.42
CA TYR A 213 -50.06 10.35 -44.23
C TYR A 213 -51.25 10.58 -43.31
N GLU A 214 -51.13 11.45 -42.31
CA GLU A 214 -52.24 11.80 -41.42
C GLU A 214 -53.29 12.68 -42.15
N ALA A 215 -52.85 13.65 -42.94
CA ALA A 215 -53.72 14.54 -43.71
C ALA A 215 -54.40 13.84 -44.90
N SER A 216 -53.70 12.91 -45.56
CA SER A 216 -54.16 12.26 -46.81
C SER A 216 -54.36 10.75 -46.67
N GLY A 217 -54.41 10.23 -45.44
CA GLY A 217 -54.41 8.80 -45.14
C GLY A 217 -55.58 8.02 -45.72
N GLY A 218 -56.77 8.63 -45.82
CA GLY A 218 -57.93 8.00 -46.44
C GLY A 218 -57.74 7.74 -47.94
N GLU A 219 -57.20 8.72 -48.66
CA GLU A 219 -56.95 8.63 -50.11
C GLU A 219 -55.84 7.63 -50.41
N ILE A 220 -54.76 7.67 -49.62
CA ILE A 220 -53.61 6.78 -49.76
C ILE A 220 -53.99 5.34 -49.42
N SER A 221 -54.73 5.12 -48.33
CA SER A 221 -55.16 3.76 -47.93
C SER A 221 -56.10 3.14 -48.97
N ALA A 222 -57.08 3.89 -49.48
CA ALA A 222 -57.96 3.42 -50.55
C ALA A 222 -57.19 3.09 -51.83
N CYS A 223 -56.16 3.89 -52.17
CA CYS A 223 -55.26 3.61 -53.28
C CYS A 223 -54.47 2.32 -53.08
N LEU A 224 -53.88 2.14 -51.90
CA LEU A 224 -53.09 0.97 -51.55
C LEU A 224 -53.94 -0.30 -51.57
N GLU A 225 -55.19 -0.21 -51.12
CA GLU A 225 -56.13 -1.32 -51.13
C GLU A 225 -56.52 -1.73 -52.55
N LYS A 226 -56.74 -0.76 -53.45
CA LYS A 226 -56.93 -1.05 -54.88
C LYS A 226 -55.70 -1.69 -55.52
N ALA A 227 -54.50 -1.23 -55.16
CA ALA A 227 -53.26 -1.84 -55.65
C ALA A 227 -53.13 -3.30 -55.19
N ARG A 228 -53.48 -3.59 -53.93
CA ARG A 228 -53.54 -4.98 -53.42
C ARG A 228 -54.56 -5.84 -54.16
N GLN A 229 -55.78 -5.33 -54.36
CA GLN A 229 -56.86 -6.09 -55.02
C GLN A 229 -56.56 -6.39 -56.49
N THR A 230 -55.89 -5.46 -57.17
CA THR A 230 -55.59 -5.59 -58.61
C THR A 230 -54.22 -6.20 -58.89
N ALA A 231 -53.37 -6.33 -57.86
CA ALA A 231 -51.96 -6.71 -57.96
C ALA A 231 -51.18 -5.90 -59.02
N LYS A 232 -51.59 -4.64 -59.24
CA LYS A 232 -51.05 -3.73 -60.24
C LYS A 232 -50.86 -2.34 -59.65
N ASP A 233 -49.83 -1.65 -60.13
CA ASP A 233 -49.55 -0.27 -59.75
C ASP A 233 -50.77 0.64 -60.04
N GLN A 234 -51.17 1.42 -59.04
CA GLN A 234 -52.28 2.35 -59.14
C GLN A 234 -51.78 3.79 -59.17
N LYS A 235 -52.31 4.57 -60.12
CA LYS A 235 -52.15 6.03 -60.11
C LYS A 235 -53.31 6.63 -59.34
N CYS A 236 -53.01 7.36 -58.27
CA CYS A 236 -54.01 7.98 -57.42
C CYS A 236 -53.72 9.47 -57.29
N ASN A 237 -54.78 10.27 -57.35
CA ASN A 237 -54.69 11.69 -57.07
C ASN A 237 -54.72 11.86 -55.55
N ILE A 238 -53.64 12.41 -55.02
CA ILE A 238 -53.47 12.68 -53.59
C ILE A 238 -53.31 14.17 -53.39
N THR A 239 -53.88 14.68 -52.30
CA THR A 239 -53.60 16.06 -51.89
C THR A 239 -52.27 16.09 -51.15
N VAL A 240 -51.29 16.82 -51.68
CA VAL A 240 -49.98 16.99 -51.02
C VAL A 240 -50.01 18.31 -50.25
N PRO A 241 -49.92 18.28 -48.90
CA PRO A 241 -49.94 19.49 -48.09
C PRO A 241 -48.65 20.28 -48.31
N ALA A 242 -48.76 21.59 -48.42
CA ALA A 242 -47.61 22.46 -48.56
C ALA A 242 -46.65 22.28 -47.35
N PRO A 243 -45.34 22.15 -47.57
CA PRO A 243 -44.39 22.12 -46.47
C PRO A 243 -44.42 23.46 -45.72
N LYS A 244 -44.44 23.38 -44.38
CA LYS A 244 -44.17 24.56 -43.54
C LYS A 244 -42.68 24.91 -43.73
N GLU A 245 -42.38 26.21 -43.80
CA GLU A 245 -41.11 26.77 -44.25
C GLU A 245 -39.85 25.98 -43.79
N GLY A 246 -38.93 25.72 -44.73
CA GLY A 246 -37.60 25.15 -44.44
C GLY A 246 -37.49 23.61 -44.44
N LEU A 247 -38.22 22.94 -45.35
CA LEU A 247 -37.96 21.55 -45.76
C LEU A 247 -36.85 21.48 -46.83
#